data_AF-A0A7V4G960-F1
#
_entry.id   AF-A0A7V4G960-F1
#
_cell.length_a   1.000
_cell.length_b   1.000
_cell.length_c   1.000
_cell.angle_alpha   90.00
_cell.angle_beta   90.00
_cell.angle_gamma   90.00
#
_symmetry.space_group_name_H-M   'P 1'
#
loop_
_entity.id
_entity.type
_entity.pdbx_description
1 polymer ?
#
loop_
_entity_poly.entity_id
_entity_poly.type
_entity_poly.pdbx_seq_one_letter_code
_entity_poly.pdbx_strand_id
1 'polypeptide(L)'
;MDRTQLPPYHADPQQSGAVDFTHHPILTHPTGAQGHLRVILPSGIEVKTVNQAVVKLVQEDLAALTEAQGLKGNPAALAAARFHYVHHCLRERLARGNVGGLGGLWHRLPADTRQPDHSIWQHCGLVSALTSCFALSDRNKASLLVFSVTPVQDFISRARKLRDFWSASLILSWLAFEGLRTVIYELGSDHVLYPSLIGQPLVNWLLARECRFELLPGGWREAREETGVASFPNKFVCLVPSGQEKNLADRIQQGIQQAWGDLGEETLRLIEKQLDTRDEYLRKVMARQMAHFWEYHWSACPLLNEATENAGKQLLPECVWNRPLTLKERIKQHSMPFQAEGAFYPLTHALGQSCLAAGKNRRTDRRPLEEGIKCGLHGDLEILRFSWKEGADRNPRPAQDPFWSEFKRRWQPTSDFKPSERLSAVALVKRLAYRVCQRSGDH
;
A
#
# COMPACT_ATOMS: atom_id res chain seq x y z
N MET A 1 -18.94 -10.72 -0.27
CA MET A 1 -19.82 -9.65 -0.75
C MET A 1 -21.15 -10.32 -0.99
N ASP A 2 -21.77 -10.80 0.09
CA ASP A 2 -22.83 -11.80 -0.02
C ASP A 2 -24.11 -11.08 0.37
N ARG A 3 -24.51 -10.13 -0.48
CA ARG A 3 -25.67 -9.28 -0.24
C ARG A 3 -26.82 -9.76 -1.09
N THR A 4 -27.79 -10.41 -0.47
CA THR A 4 -29.18 -10.27 -0.93
C THR A 4 -29.52 -8.79 -0.98
N GLN A 5 -30.11 -8.29 -2.06
CA GLN A 5 -30.73 -6.97 -1.99
C GLN A 5 -31.93 -7.10 -1.05
N LEU A 6 -31.77 -6.63 0.19
CA LEU A 6 -32.88 -6.50 1.11
C LEU A 6 -33.89 -5.50 0.53
N PRO A 7 -35.20 -5.63 0.83
CA PRO A 7 -36.20 -4.74 0.27
C PRO A 7 -35.82 -3.28 0.54
N PRO A 8 -35.99 -2.38 -0.45
CA PRO A 8 -35.72 -0.97 -0.25
C PRO A 8 -36.79 -0.34 0.66
N TYR A 9 -36.73 0.98 0.80
CA TYR A 9 -37.86 1.71 1.34
C TYR A 9 -39.11 1.46 0.48
N HIS A 10 -40.25 1.27 1.15
CA HIS A 10 -41.56 1.13 0.52
C HIS A 10 -42.58 1.86 1.39
N ALA A 11 -43.62 2.45 0.78
CA ALA A 11 -44.63 3.19 1.54
C ALA A 11 -45.47 2.28 2.45
N ASP A 12 -45.69 1.03 2.05
CA ASP A 12 -46.28 -0.01 2.90
C ASP A 12 -45.23 -0.56 3.89
N PRO A 13 -45.42 -0.40 5.22
CA PRO A 13 -44.50 -0.90 6.23
C PRO A 13 -44.24 -2.41 6.18
N GLN A 14 -45.19 -3.22 5.71
CA GLN A 14 -44.99 -4.67 5.60
C GLN A 14 -44.07 -5.06 4.44
N GLN A 15 -43.85 -4.14 3.50
CA GLN A 15 -43.00 -4.35 2.33
C GLN A 15 -41.69 -3.55 2.43
N SER A 16 -41.57 -2.64 3.41
CA SER A 16 -40.38 -1.83 3.60
C SER A 16 -39.30 -2.57 4.38
N GLY A 17 -38.11 -2.67 3.80
CA GLY A 17 -36.92 -3.16 4.49
C GLY A 17 -36.03 -2.04 5.02
N ALA A 18 -36.47 -0.78 4.95
CA ALA A 18 -35.65 0.36 5.35
C ALA A 18 -35.44 0.39 6.86
N VAL A 19 -34.19 0.59 7.27
CA VAL A 19 -33.83 0.79 8.68
C VAL A 19 -33.44 2.25 8.86
N ASP A 20 -34.22 2.98 9.65
CA ASP A 20 -33.89 4.35 10.05
C ASP A 20 -32.77 4.32 11.10
N PHE A 21 -31.59 4.77 10.70
CA PHE A 21 -30.42 4.79 11.57
C PHE A 21 -30.58 5.75 12.77
N THR A 22 -31.44 6.76 12.68
CA THR A 22 -31.68 7.68 13.80
C THR A 22 -32.43 7.00 14.95
N HIS A 23 -33.27 6.01 14.64
CA HIS A 23 -34.01 5.21 15.61
C HIS A 23 -33.29 3.91 15.98
N HIS A 24 -32.58 3.31 15.01
CA HIS A 24 -31.85 2.06 15.17
C HIS A 24 -30.37 2.19 14.78
N PRO A 25 -29.57 2.98 15.53
CA PRO A 25 -28.16 3.24 15.22
C PRO A 25 -27.27 2.05 15.62
N ILE A 26 -27.33 0.98 14.84
CA ILE A 26 -26.58 -0.25 15.09
C ILE A 26 -25.46 -0.40 14.06
N LEU A 27 -24.26 -0.75 14.53
CA LEU A 27 -23.14 -1.19 13.71
C LEU A 27 -22.85 -2.66 14.01
N THR A 28 -22.43 -3.42 13.02
CA THR A 28 -22.01 -4.82 13.21
C THR A 28 -20.55 -4.98 12.84
N HIS A 29 -19.82 -5.80 13.60
CA HIS A 29 -18.42 -6.09 13.26
C HIS A 29 -18.35 -7.20 12.20
N PRO A 30 -17.65 -7.02 11.06
CA PRO A 30 -17.58 -8.01 9.98
C PRO A 30 -17.16 -9.42 10.39
N THR A 31 -16.32 -9.53 11.42
CA THR A 31 -15.83 -10.82 11.95
C THR A 31 -16.41 -11.18 13.32
N GLY A 32 -17.22 -10.31 13.92
CA GLY A 32 -17.81 -10.56 15.23
C GLY A 32 -19.10 -11.35 15.07
N ALA A 33 -19.10 -12.64 15.44
CA ALA A 33 -20.23 -13.55 15.21
C ALA A 33 -21.58 -13.04 15.73
N GLN A 34 -21.58 -12.25 16.82
CA GLN A 34 -22.77 -11.61 17.41
C GLN A 34 -22.49 -10.21 17.97
N GLY A 35 -21.38 -9.58 17.53
CA GLY A 35 -20.97 -8.27 18.02
C GLY A 35 -21.73 -7.16 17.30
N HIS A 36 -22.75 -6.61 17.95
CA HIS A 36 -23.38 -5.37 17.52
C HIS A 36 -23.06 -4.25 18.50
N LEU A 37 -22.82 -3.05 17.96
CA LEU A 37 -22.60 -1.83 18.73
C LEU A 37 -23.80 -0.92 18.50
N ARG A 38 -24.57 -0.67 19.56
CA ARG A 38 -25.60 0.38 19.54
C ARG A 38 -24.93 1.72 19.83
N VAL A 39 -24.96 2.61 18.85
CA VAL A 39 -24.38 3.94 18.94
C VAL A 39 -25.35 4.87 19.66
N ILE A 40 -24.84 5.70 20.56
CA ILE A 40 -25.62 6.77 21.19
C ILE A 40 -25.51 8.00 20.31
N LEU A 41 -26.62 8.40 19.70
CA LEU A 41 -26.67 9.63 18.90
C LEU A 41 -26.89 10.85 19.80
N PRO A 42 -26.43 12.05 19.38
CA PRO A 42 -26.72 13.29 20.07
C PRO A 42 -28.24 13.53 20.22
N SER A 43 -28.65 14.03 21.38
CA SER A 43 -30.06 14.38 21.64
C SER A 43 -30.53 15.47 20.67
N GLY A 44 -31.70 15.28 20.06
CA GLY A 44 -32.28 16.26 19.14
C GLY A 44 -31.56 16.37 17.78
N ILE A 45 -30.81 15.34 17.37
CA ILE A 45 -30.16 15.32 16.05
C ILE A 45 -31.20 15.50 14.92
N GLU A 46 -30.97 16.50 14.06
CA GLU A 46 -31.80 16.74 12.88
C GLU A 46 -30.98 16.53 11.60
N VAL A 47 -31.38 15.54 10.80
CA VAL A 47 -30.65 15.12 9.58
C VAL A 47 -30.46 16.27 8.60
N LYS A 48 -31.47 17.15 8.44
CA LYS A 48 -31.40 18.31 7.54
C LYS A 48 -30.31 19.30 7.97
N THR A 49 -30.28 19.62 9.27
CA THR A 49 -29.29 20.53 9.85
C THR A 49 -27.87 19.94 9.75
N VAL A 50 -27.70 18.64 9.99
CA VAL A 50 -26.41 17.95 9.77
C VAL A 50 -26.01 18.01 8.29
N ASN A 51 -26.93 17.75 7.36
CA ASN A 51 -26.65 17.80 5.93
C ASN A 51 -26.20 19.21 5.47
N GLN A 52 -26.89 20.26 5.92
CA GLN A 52 -26.51 21.65 5.63
C GLN A 52 -25.10 21.96 6.13
N ALA A 53 -24.74 21.50 7.33
CA ALA A 53 -23.41 21.67 7.89
C ALA A 53 -22.33 20.91 7.08
N VAL A 54 -22.62 19.69 6.62
CA VAL A 54 -21.73 18.93 5.72
C VAL A 54 -21.53 19.67 4.40
N VAL A 55 -22.60 20.15 3.76
CA VAL A 55 -22.53 20.89 2.50
C VAL A 55 -21.69 22.15 2.65
N LYS A 56 -21.92 22.92 3.73
CA LYS A 56 -21.15 24.13 4.03
C LYS A 56 -19.65 23.83 4.16
N LEU A 57 -19.28 22.82 4.95
CA LEU A 57 -17.87 22.41 5.12
C LEU A 57 -17.24 22.00 3.80
N VAL A 58 -17.96 21.21 2.98
CA VAL A 58 -17.47 20.79 1.65
C VAL A 58 -17.28 21.99 0.74
N GLN A 59 -18.20 22.95 0.72
CA GLN A 59 -18.08 24.16 -0.10
C GLN A 59 -16.86 25.00 0.29
N GLU A 60 -16.64 25.19 1.60
CA GLU A 60 -15.47 25.92 2.12
C GLU A 60 -14.16 25.23 1.74
N ASP A 61 -14.05 23.93 1.96
CA ASP A 61 -12.85 23.14 1.66
C ASP A 61 -12.55 23.11 0.15
N LEU A 62 -13.58 22.91 -0.69
CA LEU A 62 -13.41 22.88 -2.15
C LEU A 62 -13.10 24.26 -2.74
N ALA A 63 -13.61 25.34 -2.14
CA ALA A 63 -13.23 26.70 -2.54
C ALA A 63 -11.74 26.95 -2.26
N ALA A 64 -11.25 26.56 -1.08
CA ALA A 64 -9.84 26.67 -0.73
C ALA A 64 -8.94 25.88 -1.69
N LEU A 65 -9.29 24.63 -2.02
CA LEU A 65 -8.53 23.82 -3.00
C LEU A 65 -8.56 24.40 -4.41
N THR A 66 -9.66 25.04 -4.81
CA THR A 66 -9.78 25.63 -6.15
C THR A 66 -8.84 26.83 -6.33
N GLU A 67 -8.59 27.59 -5.25
CA GLU A 67 -7.69 28.75 -5.26
C GLU A 67 -6.23 28.39 -4.91
N ALA A 68 -5.95 27.15 -4.52
CA ALA A 68 -4.62 26.70 -4.12
C ALA A 68 -3.59 26.78 -5.25
N GLN A 69 -2.38 27.25 -4.93
CA GLN A 69 -1.27 27.33 -5.88
C GLN A 69 -0.91 25.94 -6.41
N GLY A 70 -0.85 25.78 -7.74
CA GLY A 70 -0.60 24.52 -8.42
C GLY A 70 -1.87 23.73 -8.77
N LEU A 71 -3.01 24.04 -8.14
CA LEU A 71 -4.33 23.50 -8.53
C LEU A 71 -5.13 24.52 -9.34
N LYS A 72 -5.03 25.80 -9.00
CA LYS A 72 -5.72 26.90 -9.70
C LYS A 72 -5.39 26.89 -11.19
N GLY A 73 -6.44 26.82 -12.02
CA GLY A 73 -6.32 26.77 -13.49
C GLY A 73 -5.91 25.42 -14.07
N ASN A 74 -5.78 24.36 -13.25
CA ASN A 74 -5.45 23.00 -13.69
C ASN A 74 -6.59 22.02 -13.37
N PRO A 75 -7.54 21.79 -14.31
CA PRO A 75 -8.70 20.93 -14.07
C PRO A 75 -8.36 19.49 -13.69
N ALA A 76 -7.28 18.92 -14.25
CA ALA A 76 -6.88 17.54 -13.99
C ALA A 76 -6.34 17.38 -12.56
N ALA A 77 -5.44 18.27 -12.14
CA ALA A 77 -4.91 18.29 -10.77
C ALA A 77 -6.03 18.56 -9.75
N LEU A 78 -6.95 19.47 -10.06
CA LEU A 78 -8.09 19.78 -9.20
C LEU A 78 -9.06 18.59 -9.09
N ALA A 79 -9.28 17.83 -10.16
CA ALA A 79 -10.10 16.62 -10.13
C ALA A 79 -9.48 15.54 -9.21
N ALA A 80 -8.16 15.31 -9.33
CA ALA A 80 -7.43 14.39 -8.46
C ALA A 80 -7.50 14.84 -6.98
N ALA A 81 -7.28 16.13 -6.72
CA ALA A 81 -7.38 16.69 -5.37
C ALA A 81 -8.78 16.54 -4.78
N ARG A 82 -9.85 16.78 -5.55
CA ARG A 82 -11.24 16.59 -5.12
C ARG A 82 -11.56 15.13 -4.81
N PHE A 83 -11.11 14.21 -5.68
CA PHE A 83 -11.26 12.78 -5.46
C PHE A 83 -10.59 12.35 -4.14
N HIS A 84 -9.31 12.69 -3.96
CA HIS A 84 -8.59 12.34 -2.74
C HIS A 84 -9.12 13.05 -1.51
N TYR A 85 -9.68 14.27 -1.64
CA TYR A 85 -10.33 14.97 -0.54
C TYR A 85 -11.52 14.17 -0.02
N VAL A 86 -12.42 13.72 -0.92
CA VAL A 86 -13.57 12.90 -0.52
C VAL A 86 -13.13 11.56 0.04
N HIS A 87 -12.13 10.91 -0.58
CA HIS A 87 -11.70 9.57 -0.21
C HIS A 87 -10.81 9.52 1.05
N HIS A 88 -10.01 10.55 1.33
CA HIS A 88 -9.07 10.57 2.46
C HIS A 88 -9.43 11.56 3.56
N CYS A 89 -9.88 12.76 3.19
CA CYS A 89 -9.94 13.89 4.10
C CYS A 89 -11.33 14.11 4.70
N LEU A 90 -12.38 14.04 3.89
CA LEU A 90 -13.72 14.50 4.27
C LEU A 90 -14.20 13.88 5.60
N ARG A 91 -14.06 12.57 5.78
CA ARG A 91 -14.47 11.91 7.04
C ARG A 91 -13.73 12.43 8.28
N GLU A 92 -12.44 12.76 8.14
CA GLU A 92 -11.61 13.30 9.22
C GLU A 92 -12.01 14.75 9.52
N ARG A 93 -12.26 15.54 8.46
CA ARG A 93 -12.75 16.92 8.57
C ARG A 93 -14.07 16.98 9.33
N LEU A 94 -15.00 16.11 8.95
CA LEU A 94 -16.30 15.98 9.61
C LEU A 94 -16.17 15.55 11.08
N ALA A 95 -15.27 14.60 11.37
CA ALA A 95 -15.01 14.14 12.74
C ALA A 95 -14.38 15.22 13.62
N ARG A 96 -13.33 15.91 13.14
CA ARG A 96 -12.62 16.97 13.87
C ARG A 96 -13.48 18.21 14.08
N GLY A 97 -14.24 18.61 13.06
CA GLY A 97 -15.22 19.69 13.17
C GLY A 97 -16.44 19.33 14.02
N ASN A 98 -16.51 18.08 14.51
CA ASN A 98 -17.63 17.52 15.24
C ASN A 98 -18.99 17.83 14.57
N VAL A 99 -19.04 17.70 13.24
CA VAL A 99 -20.23 18.09 12.46
C VAL A 99 -21.41 17.24 12.90
N GLY A 100 -22.49 17.90 13.33
CA GLY A 100 -23.69 17.23 13.84
C GLY A 100 -23.52 16.53 15.20
N GLY A 101 -22.42 16.78 15.93
CA GLY A 101 -22.13 16.11 17.19
C GLY A 101 -21.72 14.63 17.05
N LEU A 102 -21.40 14.18 15.84
CA LEU A 102 -21.15 12.77 15.54
C LEU A 102 -19.70 12.32 15.82
N GLY A 103 -18.74 13.27 15.91
CA GLY A 103 -17.33 12.98 16.16
C GLY A 103 -16.79 11.80 15.34
N GLY A 104 -16.19 10.82 16.03
CA GLY A 104 -15.60 9.63 15.42
C GLY A 104 -16.58 8.72 14.66
N LEU A 105 -17.91 8.87 14.87
CA LEU A 105 -18.91 8.10 14.14
C LEU A 105 -18.85 8.38 12.63
N TRP A 106 -18.38 9.57 12.21
CA TRP A 106 -18.18 9.88 10.80
C TRP A 106 -17.32 8.84 10.08
N HIS A 107 -16.36 8.20 10.74
CA HIS A 107 -15.55 7.13 10.13
C HIS A 107 -16.29 5.81 9.95
N ARG A 108 -17.42 5.62 10.64
CA ARG A 108 -18.11 4.33 10.80
C ARG A 108 -19.57 4.33 10.35
N LEU A 109 -20.10 5.47 9.89
CA LEU A 109 -21.45 5.54 9.33
C LEU A 109 -21.63 4.47 8.26
N PRO A 110 -22.65 3.60 8.37
CA PRO A 110 -22.79 2.46 7.51
C PRO A 110 -23.22 2.89 6.10
N ALA A 111 -22.77 2.16 5.08
CA ALA A 111 -23.27 2.38 3.72
C ALA A 111 -24.71 1.87 3.55
N ASP A 112 -25.03 0.79 4.26
CA ASP A 112 -26.34 0.16 4.27
C ASP A 112 -26.76 -0.06 5.72
N THR A 113 -27.80 0.63 6.17
CA THR A 113 -28.27 0.56 7.56
C THR A 113 -28.88 -0.80 7.91
N ARG A 114 -29.28 -1.58 6.89
CA ARG A 114 -29.84 -2.93 7.04
C ARG A 114 -28.74 -3.98 7.22
N GLN A 115 -27.54 -3.69 6.71
CA GLN A 115 -26.34 -4.50 6.85
C GLN A 115 -25.16 -3.58 7.21
N PRO A 116 -25.10 -3.09 8.47
CA PRO A 116 -24.20 -2.02 8.88
C PRO A 116 -22.80 -2.54 9.26
N ASP A 117 -22.24 -3.39 8.39
CA ASP A 117 -20.95 -4.07 8.56
C ASP A 117 -19.77 -3.32 7.93
N HIS A 118 -20.04 -2.35 7.07
CA HIS A 118 -19.02 -1.57 6.38
C HIS A 118 -19.45 -0.10 6.26
N SER A 119 -18.45 0.78 6.25
CA SER A 119 -18.70 2.22 6.18
C SER A 119 -19.08 2.67 4.78
N ILE A 120 -19.81 3.79 4.70
CA ILE A 120 -20.11 4.49 3.43
C ILE A 120 -18.82 4.80 2.65
N TRP A 121 -17.71 5.08 3.33
CA TRP A 121 -16.42 5.37 2.69
C TRP A 121 -15.85 4.17 1.94
N GLN A 122 -15.91 2.99 2.54
CA GLN A 122 -15.45 1.75 1.90
C GLN A 122 -16.36 1.39 0.72
N HIS A 123 -17.67 1.59 0.88
CA HIS A 123 -18.63 1.36 -0.19
C HIS A 123 -18.36 2.26 -1.39
N CYS A 124 -18.32 3.58 -1.19
CA CYS A 124 -18.09 4.54 -2.26
C CYS A 124 -16.72 4.34 -2.92
N GLY A 125 -15.67 4.03 -2.14
CA GLY A 125 -14.36 3.69 -2.69
C GLY A 125 -14.39 2.45 -3.59
N LEU A 126 -15.06 1.38 -3.16
CA LEU A 126 -15.19 0.17 -3.97
C LEU A 126 -16.01 0.39 -5.24
N VAL A 127 -17.13 1.13 -5.15
CA VAL A 127 -17.95 1.49 -6.31
C VAL A 127 -17.14 2.31 -7.31
N SER A 128 -16.44 3.35 -6.84
CA SER A 128 -15.56 4.18 -7.67
C SER A 128 -14.49 3.35 -8.39
N ALA A 129 -13.78 2.48 -7.67
CA ALA A 129 -12.76 1.61 -8.25
C ALA A 129 -13.33 0.62 -9.29
N LEU A 130 -14.48 -0.01 -9.00
CA LEU A 130 -15.13 -0.92 -9.94
C LEU A 130 -15.62 -0.20 -11.19
N THR A 131 -16.25 0.97 -11.04
CA THR A 131 -16.70 1.78 -12.18
C THR A 131 -15.52 2.18 -13.07
N SER A 132 -14.40 2.60 -12.48
CA SER A 132 -13.16 2.89 -13.23
C SER A 132 -12.62 1.65 -13.94
N CYS A 133 -12.58 0.49 -13.27
CA CYS A 133 -12.14 -0.77 -13.90
C CYS A 133 -13.01 -1.15 -15.11
N PHE A 134 -14.32 -1.00 -14.97
CA PHE A 134 -15.29 -1.31 -16.02
C PHE A 134 -15.15 -0.36 -17.21
N ALA A 135 -15.01 0.94 -16.95
CA ALA A 135 -14.84 1.95 -18.00
C ALA A 135 -13.49 1.83 -18.75
N LEU A 136 -12.42 1.44 -18.07
CA LEU A 136 -11.06 1.37 -18.62
C LEU A 136 -10.69 -0.01 -19.19
N SER A 137 -11.56 -1.00 -19.04
CA SER A 137 -11.33 -2.35 -19.56
C SER A 137 -12.13 -2.57 -20.84
N ASP A 138 -11.46 -3.04 -21.90
CA ASP A 138 -12.11 -3.48 -23.14
C ASP A 138 -13.12 -4.62 -22.93
N ARG A 139 -13.05 -5.30 -21.78
CA ARG A 139 -13.91 -6.42 -21.40
C ARG A 139 -14.99 -6.03 -20.40
N ASN A 140 -15.11 -4.74 -20.06
CA ASN A 140 -16.01 -4.23 -19.03
C ASN A 140 -15.90 -5.03 -17.71
N LYS A 141 -14.66 -5.33 -17.30
CA LYS A 141 -14.38 -6.25 -16.19
C LYS A 141 -13.23 -5.76 -15.33
N ALA A 142 -13.27 -6.09 -14.05
CA ALA A 142 -12.19 -5.88 -13.10
C ALA A 142 -11.43 -7.18 -12.82
N SER A 143 -10.16 -7.02 -12.46
CA SER A 143 -9.27 -8.07 -12.01
C SER A 143 -8.69 -7.73 -10.64
N LEU A 144 -8.50 -8.75 -9.81
CA LEU A 144 -7.80 -8.64 -8.55
C LEU A 144 -6.31 -8.93 -8.79
N LEU A 145 -5.47 -7.92 -8.58
CA LEU A 145 -4.01 -8.03 -8.63
C LEU A 145 -3.47 -8.22 -7.21
N VAL A 146 -2.66 -9.25 -6.99
CA VAL A 146 -1.89 -9.44 -5.76
C VAL A 146 -0.42 -9.26 -6.09
N PHE A 147 0.25 -8.31 -5.46
CA PHE A 147 1.66 -8.00 -5.68
C PHE A 147 2.46 -8.21 -4.40
N SER A 148 3.71 -8.66 -4.50
CA SER A 148 4.58 -8.87 -3.35
C SER A 148 6.05 -8.63 -3.66
N VAL A 149 6.73 -7.96 -2.73
CA VAL A 149 8.17 -7.71 -2.73
C VAL A 149 8.85 -8.71 -1.78
N THR A 150 9.95 -9.33 -2.23
CA THR A 150 10.71 -10.34 -1.50
C THR A 150 12.21 -10.21 -1.80
N PRO A 151 13.13 -10.64 -0.91
CA PRO A 151 12.90 -11.39 0.34
C PRO A 151 12.67 -10.49 1.55
N VAL A 152 11.70 -10.85 2.41
CA VAL A 152 11.35 -10.05 3.61
C VAL A 152 12.20 -10.42 4.81
N GLN A 153 12.08 -11.68 5.26
CA GLN A 153 12.75 -12.14 6.47
C GLN A 153 14.27 -12.12 6.32
N ASP A 154 14.79 -12.57 5.17
CA ASP A 154 16.23 -12.52 4.92
C ASP A 154 16.77 -11.09 4.89
N PHE A 155 16.01 -10.13 4.34
CA PHE A 155 16.45 -8.73 4.34
C PHE A 155 16.42 -8.13 5.75
N ILE A 156 15.37 -8.35 6.53
CA ILE A 156 15.22 -7.75 7.87
C ILE A 156 16.19 -8.40 8.87
N SER A 157 16.22 -9.73 8.92
CA SER A 157 16.96 -10.50 9.93
C SER A 157 18.49 -10.44 9.77
N ARG A 158 19.02 -10.15 8.56
CA ARG A 158 20.46 -9.97 8.31
C ARG A 158 20.95 -8.63 8.85
N ALA A 159 20.90 -8.47 10.16
CA ALA A 159 21.20 -7.27 10.91
C ALA A 159 22.14 -7.60 12.07
N ARG A 160 23.14 -6.74 12.32
CA ARG A 160 24.02 -6.87 13.50
C ARG A 160 23.75 -5.83 14.58
N LYS A 161 22.95 -4.82 14.27
CA LYS A 161 22.57 -3.71 15.15
C LYS A 161 21.06 -3.54 15.09
N LEU A 162 20.45 -3.09 16.19
CA LEU A 162 19.01 -2.76 16.22
C LEU A 162 18.66 -1.75 15.11
N ARG A 163 19.54 -0.79 14.84
CA ARG A 163 19.40 0.15 13.73
C ARG A 163 19.30 -0.55 12.37
N ASP A 164 20.12 -1.55 12.08
CA ASP A 164 20.07 -2.27 10.80
C ASP A 164 18.75 -3.00 10.62
N PHE A 165 18.23 -3.58 11.71
CA PHE A 165 16.94 -4.26 11.74
C PHE A 165 15.79 -3.26 11.53
N TRP A 166 15.79 -2.15 12.27
CA TRP A 166 14.77 -1.11 12.18
C TRP A 166 14.78 -0.43 10.80
N SER A 167 15.95 0.01 10.31
CA SER A 167 16.07 0.61 8.97
C SER A 167 15.68 -0.37 7.86
N ALA A 168 15.96 -1.67 7.97
CA ALA A 168 15.45 -2.65 7.01
C ALA A 168 13.92 -2.71 6.97
N SER A 169 13.26 -2.70 8.14
CA SER A 169 11.80 -2.70 8.21
C SER A 169 11.20 -1.44 7.57
N LEU A 170 11.81 -0.27 7.81
CA LEU A 170 11.38 0.99 7.21
C LEU A 170 11.60 1.03 5.70
N ILE A 171 12.77 0.59 5.22
CA ILE A 171 13.06 0.51 3.78
C ILE A 171 12.03 -0.38 3.09
N LEU A 172 11.71 -1.54 3.65
CA LEU A 172 10.73 -2.44 3.05
C LEU A 172 9.32 -1.83 3.02
N SER A 173 8.90 -1.18 4.11
CA SER A 173 7.62 -0.46 4.18
C SER A 173 7.58 0.70 3.18
N TRP A 174 8.67 1.46 3.05
CA TRP A 174 8.79 2.55 2.09
C TRP A 174 8.76 2.04 0.65
N LEU A 175 9.51 0.98 0.31
CA LEU A 175 9.46 0.35 -1.02
C LEU A 175 8.06 -0.19 -1.35
N ALA A 176 7.35 -0.77 -0.39
CA ALA A 176 5.95 -1.15 -0.59
C ALA A 176 5.06 0.07 -0.86
N PHE A 177 5.26 1.17 -0.15
CA PHE A 177 4.60 2.43 -0.42
C PHE A 177 4.94 2.98 -1.81
N GLU A 178 6.19 2.90 -2.29
CA GLU A 178 6.57 3.34 -3.64
C GLU A 178 5.80 2.54 -4.72
N GLY A 179 5.60 1.24 -4.51
CA GLY A 179 4.72 0.45 -5.37
C GLY A 179 3.26 0.88 -5.32
N LEU A 180 2.74 1.18 -4.12
CA LEU A 180 1.38 1.69 -3.93
C LEU A 180 1.20 3.10 -4.51
N ARG A 181 2.24 3.95 -4.44
CA ARG A 181 2.27 5.29 -5.02
C ARG A 181 2.07 5.22 -6.54
N THR A 182 2.67 4.25 -7.21
CA THR A 182 2.38 3.98 -8.63
C THR A 182 0.89 3.67 -8.86
N VAL A 183 0.27 2.82 -8.04
CA VAL A 183 -1.17 2.52 -8.18
C VAL A 183 -2.02 3.77 -7.97
N ILE A 184 -1.68 4.61 -6.99
CA ILE A 184 -2.38 5.86 -6.71
C ILE A 184 -2.34 6.79 -7.92
N TYR A 185 -1.18 6.96 -8.56
CA TYR A 185 -1.07 7.82 -9.75
C TYR A 185 -1.76 7.26 -10.99
N GLU A 186 -1.75 5.93 -11.15
CA GLU A 186 -2.26 5.27 -12.36
C GLU A 186 -3.79 5.11 -12.35
N LEU A 187 -4.36 4.79 -11.19
CA LEU A 187 -5.78 4.43 -11.06
C LEU A 187 -6.52 5.19 -9.96
N GLY A 188 -5.81 5.67 -8.94
CA GLY A 188 -6.39 6.26 -7.74
C GLY A 188 -6.23 5.37 -6.51
N SER A 189 -6.32 5.98 -5.33
CA SER A 189 -6.07 5.29 -4.05
C SER A 189 -7.17 4.30 -3.64
N ASP A 190 -8.37 4.46 -4.19
CA ASP A 190 -9.52 3.59 -3.94
C ASP A 190 -9.37 2.19 -4.58
N HIS A 191 -8.47 2.04 -5.55
CA HIS A 191 -8.16 0.76 -6.17
C HIS A 191 -7.33 -0.16 -5.26
N VAL A 192 -6.75 0.35 -4.17
CA VAL A 192 -5.99 -0.46 -3.21
C VAL A 192 -6.95 -1.05 -2.16
N LEU A 193 -7.15 -2.37 -2.23
CA LEU A 193 -7.99 -3.11 -1.28
C LEU A 193 -7.24 -3.45 0.02
N TYR A 194 -5.94 -3.73 -0.08
CA TYR A 194 -5.08 -4.03 1.07
C TYR A 194 -3.65 -3.56 0.80
N PRO A 195 -2.97 -2.91 1.76
CA PRO A 195 -3.51 -2.45 3.05
C PRO A 195 -4.45 -1.24 2.88
N SER A 196 -5.13 -0.85 3.96
CA SER A 196 -5.83 0.44 3.96
C SER A 196 -4.82 1.58 3.88
N LEU A 197 -5.03 2.49 2.93
CA LEU A 197 -4.22 3.70 2.77
C LEU A 197 -4.65 4.84 3.70
N ILE A 198 -5.80 4.69 4.37
CA ILE A 198 -6.36 5.71 5.24
C ILE A 198 -5.50 5.89 6.48
N GLY A 199 -5.08 7.13 6.74
CA GLY A 199 -4.31 7.48 7.94
C GLY A 199 -2.85 7.03 7.90
N GLN A 200 -2.36 6.54 6.76
CA GLN A 200 -0.97 6.14 6.61
C GLN A 200 -0.06 7.38 6.45
N PRO A 201 1.02 7.53 7.24
CA PRO A 201 1.87 8.73 7.20
C PRO A 201 2.42 9.06 5.80
N LEU A 202 2.95 8.07 5.08
CA LEU A 202 3.52 8.27 3.73
C LEU A 202 2.45 8.69 2.71
N VAL A 203 1.21 8.17 2.83
CA VAL A 203 0.09 8.57 1.97
C VAL A 203 -0.36 9.98 2.31
N ASN A 204 -0.46 10.33 3.60
CA ASN A 204 -0.84 11.66 4.02
C ASN A 204 0.17 12.72 3.57
N TRP A 205 1.47 12.40 3.61
CA TRP A 205 2.53 13.27 3.09
C TRP A 205 2.43 13.46 1.58
N LEU A 206 2.25 12.35 0.84
CA LEU A 206 2.02 12.40 -0.60
C LEU A 206 0.83 13.30 -0.93
N LEU A 207 -0.31 13.11 -0.28
CA LEU A 207 -1.53 13.86 -0.57
C LEU A 207 -1.47 15.33 -0.12
N ALA A 208 -0.74 15.63 0.95
CA ALA A 208 -0.43 17.02 1.28
C ALA A 208 0.30 17.66 0.09
N ARG A 209 1.44 17.10 -0.31
CA ARG A 209 2.25 17.64 -1.38
C ARG A 209 1.53 17.68 -2.74
N GLU A 210 0.86 16.60 -3.15
CA GLU A 210 0.27 16.52 -4.50
C GLU A 210 -1.09 17.22 -4.59
N CYS A 211 -1.88 17.24 -3.50
CA CYS A 211 -3.25 17.76 -3.49
C CYS A 211 -3.43 19.03 -2.67
N ARG A 212 -2.34 19.61 -2.14
CA ARG A 212 -2.33 20.85 -1.34
C ARG A 212 -3.21 20.79 -0.09
N PHE A 213 -3.31 19.62 0.53
CA PHE A 213 -4.19 19.44 1.70
C PHE A 213 -3.73 20.23 2.92
N GLU A 214 -2.46 20.60 3.02
CA GLU A 214 -1.94 21.53 4.03
C GLU A 214 -2.65 22.90 4.03
N LEU A 215 -3.26 23.28 2.91
CA LEU A 215 -4.01 24.54 2.77
C LEU A 215 -5.48 24.43 3.19
N LEU A 216 -5.96 23.24 3.57
CA LEU A 216 -7.35 23.06 3.98
C LEU A 216 -7.66 23.83 5.29
N PRO A 217 -8.80 24.53 5.40
CA PRO A 217 -9.13 25.36 6.57
C PRO A 217 -9.23 24.58 7.88
N GLY A 218 -8.28 24.67 8.82
CA GLY A 218 -8.25 23.83 10.03
C GLY A 218 -7.27 22.65 9.97
N GLY A 219 -6.42 22.65 8.94
CA GLY A 219 -5.22 21.85 8.85
C GLY A 219 -5.45 20.43 8.33
N TRP A 220 -4.42 19.91 7.68
CA TRP A 220 -4.29 18.49 7.36
C TRP A 220 -3.41 17.81 8.41
N ARG A 221 -3.64 16.52 8.62
CA ARG A 221 -2.81 15.72 9.53
C ARG A 221 -1.45 15.52 8.86
N GLU A 222 -0.53 16.47 9.07
CA GLU A 222 0.86 16.31 8.65
C GLU A 222 1.43 15.05 9.30
N ALA A 223 2.26 14.33 8.55
CA ALA A 223 2.85 13.04 8.94
C ALA A 223 3.71 13.08 10.21
N ARG A 224 3.93 14.26 10.81
CA ARG A 224 4.93 14.50 11.85
C ARG A 224 4.70 13.76 13.17
N GLU A 225 3.49 13.27 13.46
CA GLU A 225 3.23 12.67 14.77
C GLU A 225 3.71 11.21 14.90
N GLU A 226 3.88 10.42 13.82
CA GLU A 226 4.15 8.96 13.91
C GLU A 226 5.01 8.39 12.75
N THR A 227 6.12 9.05 12.36
CA THR A 227 6.96 8.61 11.21
C THR A 227 7.91 7.44 11.49
N GLY A 228 8.00 6.95 12.73
CA GLY A 228 8.99 5.95 13.15
C GLY A 228 8.62 4.48 12.91
N VAL A 229 7.44 4.19 12.35
CA VAL A 229 6.87 2.84 12.27
C VAL A 229 6.72 2.36 10.82
N ALA A 230 7.24 1.16 10.55
CA ALA A 230 7.04 0.45 9.29
C ALA A 230 5.60 -0.12 9.24
N SER A 231 4.66 0.61 8.64
CA SER A 231 3.23 0.25 8.62
C SER A 231 2.78 -0.48 7.36
N PHE A 232 3.53 -0.39 6.25
CA PHE A 232 3.16 -1.04 5.00
C PHE A 232 3.71 -2.48 4.92
N PRO A 233 2.84 -3.47 4.62
CA PRO A 233 3.25 -4.85 4.40
C PRO A 233 3.95 -4.99 3.03
N ASN A 234 4.74 -6.05 2.89
CA ASN A 234 5.42 -6.39 1.64
C ASN A 234 4.50 -6.97 0.54
N LYS A 235 3.20 -7.08 0.82
CA LYS A 235 2.18 -7.62 -0.08
C LYS A 235 0.98 -6.69 -0.07
N PHE A 236 0.46 -6.35 -1.24
CA PHE A 236 -0.74 -5.55 -1.39
C PHE A 236 -1.67 -6.15 -2.44
N VAL A 237 -2.94 -5.77 -2.37
CA VAL A 237 -4.03 -6.25 -3.23
C VAL A 237 -4.74 -5.06 -3.83
N CYS A 238 -4.92 -5.06 -5.15
CA CYS A 238 -5.56 -3.98 -5.88
C CYS A 238 -6.68 -4.52 -6.80
N LEU A 239 -7.66 -3.66 -7.09
CA LEU A 239 -8.52 -3.81 -8.27
C LEU A 239 -7.85 -3.13 -9.47
N VAL A 240 -7.93 -3.76 -10.62
CA VAL A 240 -7.28 -3.32 -11.85
C VAL A 240 -8.24 -3.56 -13.03
N PRO A 241 -8.33 -2.67 -14.03
CA PRO A 241 -9.07 -2.95 -15.25
C PRO A 241 -8.56 -4.23 -15.91
N SER A 242 -9.46 -5.18 -16.24
CA SER A 242 -9.05 -6.44 -16.86
C SER A 242 -8.38 -6.17 -18.22
N GLY A 243 -7.23 -6.83 -18.45
CA GLY A 243 -6.36 -6.59 -19.61
C GLY A 243 -5.17 -5.67 -19.33
N GLN A 244 -5.20 -4.89 -18.23
CA GLN A 244 -4.11 -3.99 -17.85
C GLN A 244 -3.20 -4.54 -16.73
N GLU A 245 -3.43 -5.76 -16.28
CA GLU A 245 -2.83 -6.30 -15.05
C GLU A 245 -1.30 -6.38 -15.15
N LYS A 246 -0.79 -6.88 -16.28
CA LYS A 246 0.65 -6.95 -16.54
C LYS A 246 1.28 -5.56 -16.62
N ASN A 247 0.67 -4.66 -17.39
CA ASN A 247 1.21 -3.30 -17.57
C ASN A 247 1.32 -2.58 -16.23
N LEU A 248 0.29 -2.66 -15.38
CA LEU A 248 0.35 -2.07 -14.05
C LEU A 248 1.39 -2.76 -13.17
N ALA A 249 1.47 -4.09 -13.17
CA ALA A 249 2.47 -4.82 -12.39
C ALA A 249 3.92 -4.45 -12.80
N ASP A 250 4.17 -4.28 -14.10
CA ASP A 250 5.47 -3.84 -14.62
C ASP A 250 5.77 -2.40 -14.17
N ARG A 251 4.79 -1.48 -14.20
CA ARG A 251 4.96 -0.11 -13.69
C ARG A 251 5.20 -0.06 -12.17
N ILE A 252 4.51 -0.88 -11.40
CA ILE A 252 4.74 -1.03 -9.95
C ILE A 252 6.19 -1.48 -9.72
N GLN A 253 6.62 -2.54 -10.41
CA GLN A 253 7.99 -3.04 -10.29
C GLN A 253 9.02 -1.95 -10.64
N GLN A 254 8.80 -1.20 -11.72
CA GLN A 254 9.68 -0.09 -12.11
C GLN A 254 9.74 0.99 -11.03
N GLY A 255 8.61 1.41 -10.46
CA GLY A 255 8.56 2.40 -9.39
C GLY A 255 9.36 1.97 -8.15
N ILE A 256 9.22 0.71 -7.74
CA ILE A 256 9.97 0.16 -6.60
C ILE A 256 11.46 0.06 -6.93
N GLN A 257 11.81 -0.43 -8.11
CA GLN A 257 13.21 -0.60 -8.54
C GLN A 257 13.93 0.74 -8.69
N GLN A 258 13.24 1.75 -9.21
CA GLN A 258 13.71 3.13 -9.31
C GLN A 258 14.03 3.67 -7.91
N ALA A 259 13.07 3.63 -6.98
CA ALA A 259 13.27 4.13 -5.62
C ALA A 259 14.40 3.42 -4.88
N TRP A 260 14.49 2.08 -5.02
CA TRP A 260 15.60 1.31 -4.46
C TRP A 260 16.95 1.70 -5.08
N GLY A 261 17.00 1.87 -6.41
CA GLY A 261 18.18 2.34 -7.13
C GLY A 261 18.62 3.73 -6.68
N ASP A 262 17.69 4.67 -6.54
CA ASP A 262 17.95 6.04 -6.09
C ASP A 262 18.52 6.07 -4.66
N LEU A 263 17.95 5.29 -3.73
CA LEU A 263 18.50 5.14 -2.39
C LEU A 263 19.93 4.55 -2.40
N GLY A 264 20.18 3.61 -3.32
CA GLY A 264 21.51 3.08 -3.58
C GLY A 264 22.48 4.16 -4.06
N GLU A 265 22.09 4.90 -5.08
CA GLU A 265 22.89 5.97 -5.66
C GLU A 265 23.21 7.07 -4.63
N GLU A 266 22.25 7.46 -3.78
CA GLU A 266 22.53 8.41 -2.69
C GLU A 266 23.49 7.83 -1.63
N THR A 267 23.36 6.55 -1.31
CA THR A 267 24.30 5.85 -0.41
C THR A 267 25.71 5.80 -1.02
N LEU A 268 25.81 5.56 -2.32
CA LEU A 268 27.06 5.57 -3.07
C LEU A 268 27.69 6.96 -3.07
N ARG A 269 26.93 8.02 -3.38
CA ARG A 269 27.41 9.41 -3.31
C ARG A 269 27.92 9.78 -1.93
N LEU A 270 27.26 9.31 -0.87
CA LEU A 270 27.72 9.48 0.50
C LEU A 270 29.08 8.80 0.74
N ILE A 271 29.29 7.59 0.20
CA ILE A 271 30.56 6.86 0.31
C ILE A 271 31.67 7.55 -0.50
N GLU A 272 31.40 7.90 -1.76
CA GLU A 272 32.37 8.57 -2.66
C GLU A 272 32.81 9.91 -2.10
N LYS A 273 31.86 10.70 -1.56
CA LYS A 273 32.17 11.95 -0.87
C LYS A 273 33.07 11.74 0.35
N GLN A 274 32.87 10.65 1.09
CA GLN A 274 33.73 10.35 2.23
C GLN A 274 35.16 9.99 1.80
N LEU A 275 35.29 9.28 0.68
CA LEU A 275 36.57 8.84 0.14
C LEU A 275 37.29 9.92 -0.66
N ASP A 276 36.57 10.96 -1.10
CA ASP A 276 37.04 11.93 -2.09
C ASP A 276 37.54 11.23 -3.38
N THR A 277 36.78 10.22 -3.82
CA THR A 277 37.15 9.38 -4.96
C THR A 277 35.89 8.78 -5.60
N ARG A 278 35.89 8.74 -6.94
CA ARG A 278 34.87 8.05 -7.75
C ARG A 278 35.51 6.84 -8.42
N ASP A 279 35.17 5.65 -7.94
CA ASP A 279 35.76 4.39 -8.41
C ASP A 279 34.75 3.60 -9.26
N GLU A 280 35.12 3.26 -10.49
CA GLU A 280 34.23 2.59 -11.44
C GLU A 280 33.85 1.16 -11.01
N TYR A 281 34.79 0.44 -10.37
CA TYR A 281 34.53 -0.93 -9.94
C TYR A 281 33.53 -0.95 -8.78
N LEU A 282 33.69 -0.05 -7.79
CA LEU A 282 32.74 0.11 -6.69
C LEU A 282 31.34 0.44 -7.21
N ARG A 283 31.23 1.36 -8.18
CA ARG A 283 29.95 1.69 -8.85
C ARG A 283 29.34 0.48 -9.53
N LYS A 284 30.14 -0.32 -10.22
CA LYS A 284 29.68 -1.55 -10.89
C LYS A 284 29.12 -2.57 -9.90
N VAL A 285 29.80 -2.81 -8.77
CA VAL A 285 29.31 -3.73 -7.72
C VAL A 285 28.02 -3.18 -7.09
N MET A 286 27.99 -1.87 -6.79
CA MET A 286 26.79 -1.20 -6.27
C MET A 286 25.60 -1.37 -7.21
N ALA A 287 25.74 -0.98 -8.48
CA ALA A 287 24.67 -1.07 -9.47
C ALA A 287 24.17 -2.50 -9.65
N ARG A 288 25.08 -3.50 -9.75
CA ARG A 288 24.71 -4.91 -9.87
C ARG A 288 23.89 -5.39 -8.67
N GLN A 289 24.37 -5.16 -7.45
CA GLN A 289 23.68 -5.64 -6.26
C GLN A 289 22.33 -4.93 -6.05
N MET A 290 22.25 -3.63 -6.32
CA MET A 290 20.99 -2.88 -6.21
C MET A 290 19.97 -3.31 -7.27
N ALA A 291 20.41 -3.66 -8.49
CA ALA A 291 19.53 -4.10 -9.58
C ALA A 291 18.89 -5.49 -9.36
N HIS A 292 19.55 -6.37 -8.59
CA HIS A 292 19.18 -7.79 -8.52
C HIS A 292 18.81 -8.31 -7.12
N PHE A 293 18.77 -7.44 -6.11
CA PHE A 293 18.47 -7.87 -4.74
C PHE A 293 17.00 -8.25 -4.53
N TRP A 294 16.08 -7.44 -5.06
CA TRP A 294 14.64 -7.65 -4.88
C TRP A 294 14.06 -8.54 -5.98
N GLU A 295 13.18 -9.43 -5.55
CA GLU A 295 12.31 -10.23 -6.39
C GLU A 295 10.87 -9.75 -6.24
N TYR A 296 10.23 -9.53 -7.39
CA TYR A 296 8.86 -9.06 -7.49
C TYR A 296 7.99 -10.21 -7.99
N HIS A 297 6.96 -10.52 -7.22
CA HIS A 297 6.01 -11.57 -7.54
C HIS A 297 4.62 -10.96 -7.62
N TRP A 298 3.90 -11.27 -8.68
CA TRP A 298 2.51 -10.86 -8.80
C TRP A 298 1.66 -11.94 -9.46
N SER A 299 0.38 -11.91 -9.15
CA SER A 299 -0.66 -12.71 -9.81
C SER A 299 -1.88 -11.84 -10.02
N ALA A 300 -2.67 -12.15 -11.04
CA ALA A 300 -3.94 -11.49 -11.25
C ALA A 300 -5.04 -12.50 -11.55
N CYS A 301 -6.24 -12.23 -11.07
CA CYS A 301 -7.43 -13.03 -11.30
C CYS A 301 -8.59 -12.11 -11.69
N PRO A 302 -9.12 -12.20 -12.92
CA PRO A 302 -10.38 -11.53 -13.27
C PRO A 302 -11.47 -11.93 -12.28
N LEU A 303 -12.33 -10.99 -11.87
CA LEU A 303 -13.41 -11.27 -10.93
C LEU A 303 -14.24 -12.48 -11.42
N LEU A 304 -14.31 -13.53 -10.61
CA LEU A 304 -15.06 -14.73 -10.97
C LEU A 304 -16.56 -14.43 -10.96
N ASN A 305 -17.29 -15.23 -11.73
CA ASN A 305 -18.74 -15.14 -11.91
C ASN A 305 -19.30 -16.54 -12.21
N GLU A 306 -20.60 -16.63 -12.48
CA GLU A 306 -21.26 -17.92 -12.73
C GLU A 306 -20.63 -18.69 -13.90
N ALA A 307 -20.23 -17.99 -14.97
CA ALA A 307 -19.59 -18.60 -16.14
C ALA A 307 -18.21 -19.20 -15.83
N THR A 308 -17.55 -18.75 -14.76
CA THR A 308 -16.20 -19.18 -14.35
C THR A 308 -16.18 -20.00 -13.06
N GLU A 309 -17.36 -20.33 -12.52
CA GLU A 309 -17.50 -21.06 -11.26
C GLU A 309 -16.81 -22.43 -11.28
N ASN A 310 -17.03 -23.22 -12.35
CA ASN A 310 -16.47 -24.57 -12.45
C ASN A 310 -14.94 -24.54 -12.50
N ALA A 311 -14.36 -23.57 -13.21
CA ALA A 311 -12.91 -23.38 -13.25
C ALA A 311 -12.38 -23.02 -11.85
N GLY A 312 -13.08 -22.14 -11.12
CA GLY A 312 -12.75 -21.81 -9.73
C GLY A 312 -12.76 -23.03 -8.80
N LYS A 313 -13.79 -23.88 -8.90
CA LYS A 313 -13.91 -25.12 -8.09
C LYS A 313 -12.82 -26.14 -8.37
N GLN A 314 -12.37 -26.26 -9.63
CA GLN A 314 -11.30 -27.19 -10.00
C GLN A 314 -9.93 -26.76 -9.46
N LEU A 315 -9.71 -25.45 -9.30
CA LEU A 315 -8.41 -24.88 -8.91
C LEU A 315 -8.31 -24.61 -7.40
N LEU A 316 -9.41 -24.70 -6.65
CA LEU A 316 -9.46 -24.37 -5.23
C LEU A 316 -10.02 -25.51 -4.39
N PRO A 317 -9.51 -25.70 -3.16
CA PRO A 317 -10.06 -26.70 -2.25
C PRO A 317 -11.50 -26.36 -1.85
N GLU A 318 -12.30 -27.40 -1.60
CA GLU A 318 -13.73 -27.27 -1.27
C GLU A 318 -14.03 -26.32 -0.11
N CYS A 319 -13.17 -26.30 0.91
CA CYS A 319 -13.33 -25.42 2.08
C CYS A 319 -13.37 -23.92 1.72
N VAL A 320 -12.83 -23.52 0.57
CA VAL A 320 -12.82 -22.12 0.10
C VAL A 320 -14.15 -21.75 -0.57
N TRP A 321 -14.68 -22.63 -1.42
CA TRP A 321 -15.83 -22.30 -2.26
C TRP A 321 -17.17 -22.82 -1.73
N ASN A 322 -17.18 -23.84 -0.88
CA ASN A 322 -18.43 -24.48 -0.44
C ASN A 322 -19.38 -23.51 0.26
N ARG A 323 -18.88 -22.79 1.28
CA ARG A 323 -19.68 -21.82 2.05
C ARG A 323 -20.25 -20.68 1.19
N PRO A 324 -19.44 -19.89 0.45
CA PRO A 324 -19.96 -18.78 -0.34
C PRO A 324 -20.93 -19.23 -1.45
N LEU A 325 -20.66 -20.36 -2.11
CA LEU A 325 -21.54 -20.86 -3.18
C LEU A 325 -22.82 -21.49 -2.65
N THR A 326 -22.78 -22.18 -1.50
CA THR A 326 -24.00 -22.66 -0.85
C THR A 326 -24.90 -21.50 -0.43
N LEU A 327 -24.30 -20.42 0.09
CA LEU A 327 -25.05 -19.21 0.44
C LEU A 327 -25.67 -18.56 -0.81
N LYS A 328 -24.91 -18.45 -1.90
CA LYS A 328 -25.40 -17.99 -3.21
C LYS A 328 -26.64 -18.79 -3.66
N GLU A 329 -26.59 -20.12 -3.61
CA GLU A 329 -27.72 -20.96 -4.01
C GLU A 329 -28.94 -20.85 -3.08
N ARG A 330 -28.73 -20.73 -1.76
CA ARG A 330 -29.84 -20.47 -0.81
C ARG A 330 -30.51 -19.12 -1.10
N ILE A 331 -29.72 -18.10 -1.41
CA ILE A 331 -30.23 -16.78 -1.72
C ILE A 331 -31.09 -16.79 -2.99
N LYS A 332 -30.67 -17.51 -4.04
CA LYS A 332 -31.44 -17.66 -5.28
C LYS A 332 -32.85 -18.23 -5.08
N GLN A 333 -33.07 -18.98 -3.99
CA GLN A 333 -34.38 -19.55 -3.66
C GLN A 333 -35.36 -18.52 -3.07
N HIS A 334 -34.89 -17.32 -2.70
CA HIS A 334 -35.73 -16.23 -2.22
C HIS A 334 -36.19 -15.33 -3.38
N SER A 335 -37.40 -14.79 -3.28
CA SER A 335 -38.00 -13.89 -4.28
C SER A 335 -37.39 -12.48 -4.32
N MET A 336 -36.23 -12.26 -3.70
CA MET A 336 -35.57 -10.95 -3.66
C MET A 336 -34.57 -10.80 -4.81
N PRO A 337 -34.38 -9.58 -5.35
CA PRO A 337 -33.36 -9.33 -6.35
C PRO A 337 -31.97 -9.76 -5.87
N PHE A 338 -31.29 -10.55 -6.70
CA PHE A 338 -29.99 -11.11 -6.36
C PHE A 338 -28.97 -10.85 -7.46
N GLN A 339 -27.82 -10.30 -7.08
CA GLN A 339 -26.63 -10.26 -7.92
C GLN A 339 -25.58 -11.21 -7.35
N ALA A 340 -25.28 -12.26 -8.10
CA ALA A 340 -24.43 -13.36 -7.65
C ALA A 340 -22.93 -13.00 -7.60
N GLU A 341 -22.51 -11.95 -8.29
CA GLU A 341 -21.10 -11.65 -8.56
C GLU A 341 -20.28 -11.45 -7.28
N GLY A 342 -20.86 -10.83 -6.26
CA GLY A 342 -20.18 -10.64 -4.97
C GLY A 342 -19.87 -11.94 -4.20
N ALA A 343 -20.67 -13.00 -4.41
CA ALA A 343 -20.43 -14.30 -3.79
C ALA A 343 -19.16 -14.99 -4.32
N PHE A 344 -18.67 -14.56 -5.48
CA PHE A 344 -17.45 -15.09 -6.09
C PHE A 344 -16.17 -14.37 -5.63
N TYR A 345 -16.27 -13.28 -4.87
CA TYR A 345 -15.10 -12.57 -4.37
C TYR A 345 -14.16 -13.45 -3.52
N PRO A 346 -14.64 -14.26 -2.54
CA PRO A 346 -13.76 -15.14 -1.78
C PRO A 346 -12.97 -16.12 -2.65
N LEU A 347 -13.60 -16.65 -3.70
CA LEU A 347 -12.94 -17.54 -4.67
C LEU A 347 -11.90 -16.78 -5.48
N THR A 348 -12.25 -15.59 -5.98
CA THR A 348 -11.33 -14.72 -6.75
C THR A 348 -10.10 -14.37 -5.93
N HIS A 349 -10.31 -13.95 -4.67
CA HIS A 349 -9.24 -13.60 -3.76
C HIS A 349 -8.36 -14.82 -3.45
N ALA A 350 -8.95 -15.96 -3.13
CA ALA A 350 -8.20 -17.19 -2.87
C ALA A 350 -7.39 -17.65 -4.08
N LEU A 351 -7.96 -17.57 -5.29
CA LEU A 351 -7.27 -17.95 -6.51
C LEU A 351 -6.07 -17.03 -6.77
N GLY A 352 -6.25 -15.71 -6.64
CA GLY A 352 -5.14 -14.76 -6.74
C GLY A 352 -4.00 -15.06 -5.76
N GLN A 353 -4.31 -15.29 -4.48
CA GLN A 353 -3.30 -15.63 -3.46
C GLN A 353 -2.60 -16.98 -3.74
N SER A 354 -3.35 -18.01 -4.14
CA SER A 354 -2.83 -19.34 -4.46
C SER A 354 -1.91 -19.31 -5.69
N CYS A 355 -2.29 -18.58 -6.75
CA CYS A 355 -1.45 -18.39 -7.93
C CYS A 355 -0.14 -17.65 -7.59
N LEU A 356 -0.20 -16.63 -6.72
CA LEU A 356 1.01 -15.93 -6.25
C LEU A 356 1.93 -16.88 -5.48
N ALA A 357 1.37 -17.69 -4.58
CA ALA A 357 2.13 -18.66 -3.79
C ALA A 357 2.77 -19.74 -4.69
N ALA A 358 2.03 -20.25 -5.67
CA ALA A 358 2.56 -21.19 -6.66
C ALA A 358 3.70 -20.56 -7.48
N GLY A 359 3.55 -19.29 -7.88
CA GLY A 359 4.60 -18.53 -8.57
C GLY A 359 5.88 -18.41 -7.74
N LYS A 360 5.76 -18.09 -6.44
CA LYS A 360 6.90 -18.01 -5.51
C LYS A 360 7.62 -19.34 -5.31
N ASN A 361 6.91 -20.46 -5.40
CA ASN A 361 7.51 -21.80 -5.30
C ASN A 361 8.31 -22.19 -6.55
N ARG A 362 8.07 -21.54 -7.69
CA ARG A 362 8.88 -21.71 -8.90
C ARG A 362 10.18 -20.94 -8.76
N ARG A 363 11.18 -21.57 -8.16
CA ARG A 363 12.53 -21.00 -8.02
C ARG A 363 13.18 -20.87 -9.40
N THR A 364 13.53 -19.67 -9.79
CA THR A 364 14.44 -19.40 -10.92
C THR A 364 15.64 -18.67 -10.35
N ASP A 365 16.83 -19.24 -10.48
CA ASP A 365 18.05 -18.51 -10.09
C ASP A 365 18.30 -17.40 -11.11
N ARG A 366 18.12 -16.16 -10.66
CA ARG A 366 18.33 -14.94 -11.46
C ARG A 366 19.46 -14.08 -10.88
N ARG A 367 20.12 -14.55 -9.82
CA ARG A 367 21.12 -13.75 -9.12
C ARG A 367 22.43 -13.78 -9.91
N PRO A 368 23.07 -12.61 -10.13
CA PRO A 368 24.40 -12.57 -10.71
C PRO A 368 25.42 -13.31 -9.83
N LEU A 369 26.53 -13.72 -10.45
CA LEU A 369 27.68 -14.25 -9.73
C LEU A 369 28.28 -13.18 -8.80
N GLU A 370 28.63 -13.62 -7.58
CA GLU A 370 29.21 -12.79 -6.52
C GLU A 370 30.52 -13.46 -6.05
N GLU A 371 31.51 -13.59 -6.92
CA GLU A 371 32.72 -14.41 -6.70
C GLU A 371 33.71 -13.78 -5.69
N GLY A 372 33.52 -12.51 -5.31
CA GLY A 372 34.38 -11.80 -4.38
C GLY A 372 34.24 -12.19 -2.90
N ILE A 373 34.88 -11.37 -2.04
CA ILE A 373 34.89 -11.56 -0.59
C ILE A 373 33.48 -11.33 -0.07
N LYS A 374 32.97 -12.27 0.72
CA LYS A 374 31.59 -12.22 1.22
C LYS A 374 31.39 -11.15 2.29
N CYS A 375 30.22 -10.53 2.24
CA CYS A 375 29.77 -9.54 3.20
C CYS A 375 29.48 -10.16 4.57
N GLY A 376 29.88 -9.45 5.62
CA GLY A 376 29.69 -9.90 7.01
C GLY A 376 28.24 -9.85 7.52
N LEU A 377 27.29 -9.33 6.72
CA LEU A 377 25.85 -9.33 6.99
C LEU A 377 25.09 -10.19 5.97
N HIS A 378 25.38 -9.99 4.69
CA HIS A 378 24.82 -10.73 3.57
C HIS A 378 25.89 -11.65 2.98
N GLY A 379 26.11 -12.82 3.59
CA GLY A 379 27.15 -13.77 3.15
C GLY A 379 26.98 -14.32 1.73
N ASP A 380 25.82 -14.08 1.12
CA ASP A 380 25.49 -14.37 -0.28
C ASP A 380 25.96 -13.28 -1.25
N LEU A 381 26.27 -12.08 -0.77
CA LEU A 381 26.74 -10.94 -1.57
C LEU A 381 28.22 -10.66 -1.30
N GLU A 382 28.92 -10.16 -2.33
CA GLU A 382 30.28 -9.67 -2.18
C GLU A 382 30.32 -8.27 -1.53
N ILE A 383 31.44 -7.94 -0.91
CA ILE A 383 31.64 -6.63 -0.29
C ILE A 383 31.86 -5.55 -1.37
N LEU A 384 31.49 -4.30 -1.05
CA LEU A 384 32.05 -3.17 -1.79
C LEU A 384 33.56 -3.10 -1.54
N ARG A 385 34.31 -2.79 -2.61
CA ARG A 385 35.77 -2.71 -2.63
C ARG A 385 36.26 -2.06 -3.92
N PHE A 386 37.54 -1.74 -3.98
CA PHE A 386 38.23 -1.36 -5.22
C PHE A 386 38.49 -2.60 -6.10
N SER A 387 38.93 -2.35 -7.34
CA SER A 387 39.21 -3.36 -8.36
C SER A 387 40.09 -4.52 -7.87
N TRP A 388 39.81 -5.73 -8.39
CA TRP A 388 40.50 -6.99 -8.07
C TRP A 388 40.65 -7.84 -9.30
N LYS A 389 41.83 -8.42 -9.41
CA LYS A 389 42.09 -9.53 -10.31
C LYS A 389 41.91 -10.86 -9.58
N GLU A 390 40.81 -11.54 -9.89
CA GLU A 390 40.51 -12.88 -9.37
C GLU A 390 41.68 -13.85 -9.64
N GLY A 391 42.00 -14.70 -8.67
CA GLY A 391 43.15 -15.62 -8.72
C GLY A 391 44.52 -14.97 -8.47
N ALA A 392 44.69 -13.66 -8.74
CA ALA A 392 45.93 -12.94 -8.51
C ALA A 392 46.00 -12.28 -7.13
N ASP A 393 44.93 -11.61 -6.68
CA ASP A 393 44.93 -10.97 -5.36
C ASP A 393 44.33 -11.91 -4.30
N ARG A 394 45.01 -12.04 -3.15
CA ARG A 394 44.53 -12.84 -2.00
C ARG A 394 43.50 -12.04 -1.19
N ASN A 395 42.54 -12.72 -0.55
CA ASN A 395 41.63 -12.10 0.42
C ASN A 395 42.44 -11.46 1.56
N PRO A 396 42.51 -10.12 1.66
CA PRO A 396 43.29 -9.47 2.69
C PRO A 396 42.61 -9.66 4.05
N ARG A 397 43.40 -9.55 5.13
CA ARG A 397 42.81 -9.42 6.47
C ARG A 397 41.87 -8.22 6.47
N PRO A 398 40.71 -8.26 7.17
CA PRO A 398 39.74 -7.16 7.15
C PRO A 398 40.30 -5.76 7.44
N ALA A 399 41.32 -5.67 8.30
CA ALA A 399 41.99 -4.41 8.65
C ALA A 399 42.95 -3.89 7.56
N GLN A 400 43.32 -4.73 6.61
CA GLN A 400 44.25 -4.45 5.50
C GLN A 400 43.52 -4.37 4.16
N ASP A 401 42.19 -4.50 4.16
CA ASP A 401 41.40 -4.32 2.95
C ASP A 401 41.51 -2.86 2.49
N PRO A 402 42.02 -2.58 1.27
CA PRO A 402 42.35 -1.21 0.87
C PRO A 402 41.15 -0.26 0.89
N PHE A 403 39.98 -0.73 0.46
CA PHE A 403 38.77 0.08 0.48
C PHE A 403 38.26 0.26 1.89
N TRP A 404 38.10 -0.83 2.65
CA TRP A 404 37.48 -0.77 3.98
C TRP A 404 38.34 -0.07 5.02
N SER A 405 39.67 -0.20 4.92
CA SER A 405 40.60 0.51 5.81
C SER A 405 40.51 2.02 5.58
N GLU A 406 40.57 2.47 4.32
CA GLU A 406 40.49 3.89 3.98
C GLU A 406 39.11 4.48 4.28
N PHE A 407 38.04 3.78 3.91
CA PHE A 407 36.67 4.21 4.18
C PHE A 407 36.43 4.42 5.68
N LYS A 408 36.81 3.45 6.52
CA LYS A 408 36.64 3.57 7.98
C LYS A 408 37.56 4.60 8.61
N ARG A 409 38.78 4.78 8.09
CA ARG A 409 39.72 5.80 8.58
C ARG A 409 39.13 7.20 8.38
N ARG A 410 38.46 7.43 7.25
CA ARG A 410 37.79 8.71 6.98
C ARG A 410 36.42 8.82 7.66
N TRP A 411 35.70 7.71 7.85
CA TRP A 411 34.34 7.73 8.37
C TRP A 411 34.26 8.11 9.85
N GLN A 412 33.42 9.11 10.16
CA GLN A 412 32.96 9.39 11.52
C GLN A 412 31.43 9.26 11.56
N PRO A 413 30.82 8.59 12.55
CA PRO A 413 31.32 8.04 13.82
C PRO A 413 31.80 6.58 13.73
N THR A 414 32.76 6.23 14.59
CA THR A 414 33.35 4.87 14.66
C THR A 414 32.36 3.79 15.08
N SER A 415 31.27 4.17 15.77
CA SER A 415 30.19 3.23 16.15
C SER A 415 29.44 2.65 14.96
N ASP A 416 29.53 3.27 13.77
CA ASP A 416 28.82 2.80 12.58
C ASP A 416 29.43 1.54 11.98
N PHE A 417 30.72 1.26 12.17
CA PHE A 417 31.40 0.11 11.58
C PHE A 417 32.37 -0.55 12.55
N LYS A 418 32.30 -1.88 12.73
CA LYS A 418 33.34 -2.59 13.48
C LYS A 418 34.66 -2.66 12.67
N PRO A 419 35.83 -2.76 13.31
CA PRO A 419 37.12 -2.85 12.60
C PRO A 419 37.19 -3.99 11.58
N SER A 420 36.57 -5.14 11.86
CA SER A 420 36.52 -6.30 10.96
C SER A 420 35.36 -6.33 9.98
N GLU A 421 34.44 -5.37 10.05
CA GLU A 421 33.20 -5.39 9.26
C GLU A 421 33.43 -4.96 7.81
N ARG A 422 33.04 -5.80 6.85
CA ARG A 422 33.06 -5.50 5.42
C ARG A 422 31.69 -5.85 4.85
N LEU A 423 31.09 -4.93 4.12
CA LEU A 423 29.67 -4.96 3.77
C LEU A 423 29.44 -4.91 2.25
N SER A 424 28.34 -5.52 1.82
CA SER A 424 27.80 -5.38 0.47
C SER A 424 27.09 -4.03 0.32
N ALA A 425 26.72 -3.66 -0.91
CA ALA A 425 25.88 -2.51 -1.22
C ALA A 425 24.60 -2.50 -0.38
N VAL A 426 23.87 -3.63 -0.39
CA VAL A 426 22.60 -3.80 0.33
C VAL A 426 22.77 -3.60 1.84
N ALA A 427 23.84 -4.16 2.41
CA ALA A 427 24.13 -4.00 3.83
C ALA A 427 24.54 -2.57 4.19
N LEU A 428 25.25 -1.87 3.29
CA LEU A 428 25.59 -0.45 3.47
C LEU A 428 24.35 0.45 3.40
N VAL A 429 23.47 0.23 2.43
CA VAL A 429 22.19 0.96 2.33
C VAL A 429 21.41 0.80 3.64
N LYS A 430 21.24 -0.41 4.16
CA LYS A 430 20.61 -0.65 5.46
C LYS A 430 21.29 0.12 6.60
N ARG A 431 22.63 0.12 6.63
CA ARG A 431 23.43 0.72 7.70
C ARG A 431 23.39 2.25 7.67
N LEU A 432 23.27 2.84 6.47
CA LEU A 432 23.47 4.27 6.20
C LEU A 432 22.20 5.02 5.78
N ALA A 433 21.08 4.34 5.56
CA ALA A 433 19.81 4.97 5.15
C ALA A 433 19.44 6.18 6.02
N TYR A 434 19.59 6.09 7.34
CA TYR A 434 19.29 7.20 8.25
C TYR A 434 20.11 8.48 7.94
N ARG A 435 21.36 8.35 7.48
CA ARG A 435 22.21 9.50 7.10
C ARG A 435 21.86 10.03 5.73
N VAL A 436 21.53 9.13 4.81
CA VAL A 436 21.08 9.49 3.47
C VAL A 436 19.81 10.32 3.59
N CYS A 437 18.84 9.83 4.36
CA CYS A 437 17.64 10.57 4.70
C CYS A 437 18.00 11.93 5.28
N GLN A 438 18.65 12.04 6.44
CA GLN A 438 18.94 13.35 7.09
C GLN A 438 19.60 14.43 6.19
N ARG A 439 20.25 14.07 5.08
CA ARG A 439 20.88 15.01 4.13
C ARG A 439 19.96 15.44 2.98
N SER A 440 19.04 14.58 2.55
CA SER A 440 18.05 14.93 1.55
C SER A 440 16.98 15.80 2.23
N GLY A 441 16.93 17.09 1.96
CA GLY A 441 16.03 18.06 2.61
C GLY A 441 14.52 17.86 2.34
N ASP A 442 14.13 16.73 1.75
CA ASP A 442 12.77 16.40 1.29
C ASP A 442 12.03 15.42 2.23
N HIS A 443 12.23 15.51 3.56
CA HIS A 443 11.42 14.74 4.54
C HIS A 443 10.09 15.39 4.84
#